data_AF-A0A831NVY8-F1
#
_entry.id   AF-A0A831NVY8-F1
#
_cell.length_a   1.000
_cell.length_b   1.000
_cell.length_c   1.000
_cell.angle_alpha   90.00
_cell.angle_beta   90.00
_cell.angle_gamma   90.00
#
_symmetry.space_group_name_H-M   'P 1'
#
loop_
_entity.id
_entity.type
_entity.pdbx_description
1 polymer ?
#
loop_
_entity_poly.entity_id
_entity_poly.type
_entity_poly.pdbx_seq_one_letter_code
_entity_poly.pdbx_strand_id
1 'polypeptide(L)'
;PRLSYALRSISRRASNIEELLEYIVKIVDSSAFEEIEILKQIADAYRSNRIHIEYSEDAAYLLTEEIDFNLGEKRLYMTAYVPPFLVQKYELVKVEDLPTKVSTSIDTSISSRYRERSPEFIHNLCEIVIHYIDKHVANLVVVPSKNIAEELSKCLLRKGYRIAPPQIIDRVDSGTIVIDAAGGIATEGITPSKALKRVIVAGMPYPSPSPQLNLLAKIYGFDNVYTYIALLRTVQAVGRLMRWGGEAILIDRRYKYYINRMPSWIEIKNII
;
A
#
# COMPACT_ATOMS: atom_id res chain seq x y z
N PRO A 1 12.30 -8.40 15.23
CA PRO A 1 12.46 -8.48 16.71
C PRO A 1 13.68 -7.74 17.26
N ARG A 2 14.86 -7.91 16.63
CA ARG A 2 16.10 -7.20 17.02
C ARG A 2 16.06 -5.71 16.69
N LEU A 3 15.57 -5.34 15.52
CA LEU A 3 15.44 -3.94 15.09
C LEU A 3 14.50 -3.11 15.99
N SER A 4 13.32 -3.64 16.29
CA SER A 4 12.36 -2.97 17.18
C SER A 4 12.88 -2.82 18.61
N TYR A 5 13.69 -3.78 19.08
CA TYR A 5 14.37 -3.68 20.37
C TYR A 5 15.49 -2.64 20.34
N ALA A 6 16.30 -2.61 19.28
CA ALA A 6 17.34 -1.61 19.07
C ALA A 6 16.76 -0.19 19.02
N LEU A 7 15.72 0.03 18.21
CA LEU A 7 15.05 1.33 18.09
C LEU A 7 14.43 1.80 19.41
N ARG A 8 13.79 0.91 20.18
CA ARG A 8 13.29 1.24 21.53
C ARG A 8 14.41 1.56 22.51
N SER A 9 15.51 0.81 22.43
CA SER A 9 16.66 1.02 23.31
C SER A 9 17.37 2.34 23.02
N ILE A 10 17.43 2.72 21.74
CA ILE A 10 18.05 3.97 21.28
C ILE A 10 17.14 5.16 21.55
N SER A 11 15.83 5.05 21.29
CA SER A 11 14.86 6.10 21.63
C SER A 11 14.81 6.40 23.14
N ARG A 12 15.20 5.44 23.99
CA ARG A 12 15.34 5.66 25.44
C ARG A 12 16.68 6.27 25.86
N ARG A 13 17.70 6.17 25.01
CA ARG A 13 19.06 6.67 25.26
C ARG A 13 19.31 8.04 24.64
N ALA A 14 18.65 8.33 23.53
CA ALA A 14 18.73 9.60 22.85
C ALA A 14 18.08 10.69 23.71
N SER A 15 18.88 11.70 24.03
CA SER A 15 18.50 12.86 24.83
C SER A 15 17.73 13.89 24.00
N ASN A 16 17.99 13.89 22.69
CA ASN A 16 17.35 14.71 21.68
C ASN A 16 17.32 13.93 20.35
N ILE A 17 16.74 14.54 19.33
CA ILE A 17 16.47 13.85 18.07
C ILE A 17 17.70 13.76 17.17
N GLU A 18 18.68 14.66 17.30
CA GLU A 18 20.00 14.54 16.70
C GLU A 18 20.70 13.27 17.18
N GLU A 19 20.70 13.05 18.49
CA GLU A 19 21.33 11.86 19.07
C GLU A 19 20.62 10.59 18.58
N LEU A 20 19.29 10.63 18.47
CA LEU A 20 18.50 9.54 17.89
C LEU A 20 18.90 9.26 16.44
N LEU A 21 19.05 10.31 15.61
CA LEU A 21 19.43 10.20 14.21
C LEU A 21 20.87 9.70 14.06
N GLU A 22 21.80 10.15 14.90
CA GLU A 22 23.15 9.62 14.95
C GLU A 22 23.19 8.14 15.30
N TYR A 23 22.37 7.69 16.26
CA TYR A 23 22.26 6.27 16.57
C TYR A 23 21.65 5.48 15.41
N ILE A 24 20.68 6.04 14.69
CA ILE A 24 20.11 5.43 13.48
C ILE A 24 21.18 5.27 12.40
N VAL A 25 22.01 6.29 12.16
CA VAL A 25 23.15 6.22 11.24
C VAL A 25 24.14 5.14 11.66
N LYS A 26 24.52 5.09 12.95
CA LYS A 26 25.41 4.07 13.50
C LYS A 26 24.85 2.66 13.35
N ILE A 27 23.54 2.46 13.51
CA ILE A 27 22.90 1.17 13.21
C ILE A 27 23.08 0.85 11.74
N VAL A 28 22.69 1.75 10.84
CA VAL A 28 22.76 1.53 9.38
C VAL A 28 24.19 1.17 8.94
N ASP A 29 25.21 1.83 9.51
CA ASP A 29 26.62 1.60 9.18
C ASP A 29 27.22 0.33 9.77
N SER A 30 26.76 -0.09 10.95
CA SER A 30 27.22 -1.33 11.61
C SER A 30 26.45 -2.57 11.19
N SER A 31 25.36 -2.40 10.44
CA SER A 31 24.40 -3.45 10.15
C SER A 31 24.62 -4.09 8.78
N ALA A 32 24.95 -5.38 8.75
CA ALA A 32 24.76 -6.25 7.58
C ALA A 32 23.29 -6.68 7.38
N PHE A 33 22.33 -5.88 7.87
CA PHE A 33 20.91 -6.23 7.85
C PHE A 33 20.28 -5.70 6.54
N GLU A 34 19.88 -6.62 5.66
CA GLU A 34 19.17 -6.30 4.41
C GLU A 34 17.79 -5.66 4.66
N GLU A 35 17.17 -5.94 5.81
CA GLU A 35 15.77 -5.59 6.14
C GLU A 35 15.54 -4.15 6.67
N ILE A 36 16.40 -3.19 6.35
CA ILE A 36 16.36 -1.84 6.96
C ILE A 36 16.24 -0.70 5.95
N GLU A 37 15.39 -0.86 4.93
CA GLU A 37 15.24 0.14 3.86
C GLU A 37 14.74 1.50 4.39
N ILE A 38 13.85 1.51 5.38
CA ILE A 38 13.33 2.74 5.98
C ILE A 38 14.40 3.48 6.80
N LEU A 39 15.22 2.79 7.60
CA LEU A 39 16.28 3.51 8.35
C LEU A 39 17.41 3.96 7.42
N LYS A 40 17.68 3.24 6.32
CA LYS A 40 18.59 3.72 5.27
C LYS A 40 18.10 5.04 4.70
N GLN A 41 16.82 5.14 4.35
CA GLN A 41 16.22 6.40 3.87
C GLN A 41 16.33 7.53 4.91
N ILE A 42 16.13 7.25 6.20
CA ILE A 42 16.28 8.24 7.28
C ILE A 42 17.75 8.67 7.44
N ALA A 43 18.68 7.72 7.45
CA ALA A 43 20.11 7.99 7.55
C ALA A 43 20.62 8.80 6.35
N ASP A 44 20.15 8.47 5.14
CA ASP A 44 20.51 9.18 3.91
C ASP A 44 19.92 10.60 3.91
N ALA A 45 18.69 10.79 4.39
CA ALA A 45 18.13 12.13 4.56
C ALA A 45 18.94 12.96 5.57
N TYR A 46 19.32 12.37 6.71
CA TYR A 46 20.13 13.04 7.72
C TYR A 46 21.50 13.48 7.17
N ARG A 47 22.20 12.55 6.50
CA ARG A 47 23.51 12.83 5.86
C ARG A 47 23.43 13.90 4.79
N SER A 48 22.30 14.00 4.09
CA SER A 48 22.09 15.00 3.06
C SER A 48 21.60 16.34 3.60
N ASN A 49 21.57 16.56 4.93
CA ASN A 49 20.95 17.74 5.57
C ASN A 49 19.50 17.98 5.11
N ARG A 50 18.79 16.90 4.79
CA ARG A 50 17.37 16.91 4.41
C ARG A 50 16.46 16.63 5.60
N ILE A 51 17.01 16.67 6.80
CA ILE A 51 16.26 16.60 8.05
C ILE A 51 16.30 17.98 8.69
N HIS A 52 15.13 18.58 8.84
CA HIS A 52 14.99 19.81 9.61
C HIS A 52 14.57 19.42 11.03
N ILE A 53 15.26 19.95 12.03
CA ILE A 53 14.98 19.65 13.43
C ILE A 53 14.63 20.96 14.12
N GLU A 54 13.47 21.00 14.77
CA GLU A 54 13.02 22.21 15.45
C GLU A 54 12.94 21.94 16.96
N TYR A 55 13.78 22.68 17.69
CA TYR A 55 14.05 22.45 19.11
C TYR A 55 12.98 23.02 20.05
N SER A 56 11.98 23.74 19.53
CA SER A 56 10.92 24.34 20.35
C SER A 56 9.95 23.30 20.91
N GLU A 57 9.87 22.08 20.32
CA GLU A 57 8.83 21.08 20.64
C GLU A 57 9.27 19.59 20.57
N ASP A 58 10.58 19.27 20.64
CA ASP A 58 11.10 17.88 20.57
C ASP A 58 10.66 17.08 19.31
N ALA A 59 10.61 17.74 18.14
CA ALA A 59 10.20 17.14 16.87
C ALA A 59 11.30 17.27 15.78
N ALA A 60 11.37 16.28 14.88
CA ALA A 60 12.19 16.34 13.68
C ALA A 60 11.38 15.99 12.43
N TYR A 61 11.67 16.72 11.37
CA TYR A 61 11.05 16.66 10.06
C TYR A 61 12.02 16.04 9.06
N LEU A 62 11.52 15.21 8.15
CA LEU A 62 12.29 14.67 7.03
C LEU A 62 11.72 15.27 5.75
N LEU A 63 12.43 16.25 5.17
CA LEU A 63 11.99 16.99 4.00
C LEU A 63 12.61 16.36 2.76
N THR A 64 11.79 16.02 1.76
CA THR A 64 12.29 15.60 0.45
C THR A 64 12.64 16.78 -0.46
N GLU A 65 12.08 17.97 -0.18
CA GLU A 65 12.35 19.27 -0.84
C GLU A 65 12.15 20.44 0.16
N GLU A 66 12.77 21.60 -0.08
CA GLU A 66 12.65 22.82 0.75
C GLU A 66 11.22 23.39 0.68
N ILE A 67 10.57 23.52 1.83
CA ILE A 67 9.27 24.20 1.95
C ILE A 67 9.28 25.04 3.23
N ASP A 68 8.83 26.30 3.10
CA ASP A 68 8.72 27.27 4.19
C ASP A 68 7.40 27.05 4.95
N PHE A 69 7.47 26.76 6.26
CA PHE A 69 6.30 26.44 7.08
C PHE A 69 6.15 27.43 8.22
N ASN A 70 5.10 28.25 8.15
CA ASN A 70 4.76 29.21 9.19
C ASN A 70 3.41 28.84 9.82
N LEU A 71 3.38 27.96 10.82
CA LEU A 71 2.11 27.42 11.33
C LEU A 71 2.14 27.04 12.81
N GLY A 72 1.29 27.71 13.60
CA GLY A 72 0.81 27.19 14.89
C GLY A 72 -0.19 26.03 14.75
N GLU A 73 -0.58 25.49 15.91
CA GLU A 73 -1.43 24.31 16.18
C GLU A 73 -1.03 22.99 15.48
N LYS A 74 -0.83 21.94 16.31
CA LYS A 74 -0.28 20.61 16.03
C LYS A 74 -0.78 19.94 14.72
N ARG A 75 0.04 19.92 13.67
CA ARG A 75 -0.29 19.27 12.37
C ARG A 75 0.92 18.51 11.79
N LEU A 76 0.69 17.33 11.21
CA LEU A 76 1.70 16.50 10.53
C LEU A 76 1.45 16.52 9.01
N TYR A 77 2.41 17.02 8.24
CA TYR A 77 2.34 17.20 6.78
C TYR A 77 3.18 16.13 6.05
N MET A 78 2.58 15.30 5.17
CA MET A 78 3.30 14.16 4.54
C MET A 78 2.90 13.85 3.09
N THR A 79 3.89 13.36 2.31
CA THR A 79 3.83 12.97 0.89
C THR A 79 3.64 11.45 0.65
N ALA A 80 3.51 10.63 1.72
CA ALA A 80 3.34 9.18 1.64
C ALA A 80 2.50 8.59 2.80
N TYR A 81 1.99 7.35 2.61
CA TYR A 81 1.11 6.63 3.54
C TYR A 81 1.79 6.34 4.90
N VAL A 82 1.22 6.84 6.00
CA VAL A 82 1.85 6.88 7.33
C VAL A 82 1.48 5.67 8.19
N PRO A 83 2.46 5.02 8.86
CA PRO A 83 2.18 4.01 9.86
C PRO A 83 1.26 4.53 10.98
N PRO A 84 0.21 3.80 11.39
CA PRO A 84 -0.86 4.39 12.20
C PRO A 84 -0.49 4.69 13.65
N PHE A 85 0.63 4.17 14.16
CA PHE A 85 1.15 4.55 15.47
C PHE A 85 1.63 6.01 15.52
N LEU A 86 1.90 6.63 14.37
CA LEU A 86 2.13 8.07 14.25
C LEU A 86 0.79 8.83 14.17
N VAL A 87 -0.19 8.27 13.47
CA VAL A 87 -1.52 8.89 13.26
C VAL A 87 -2.34 9.04 14.54
N GLN A 88 -2.12 8.21 15.56
CA GLN A 88 -2.83 8.33 16.85
C GLN A 88 -2.51 9.60 17.65
N LYS A 89 -1.40 10.29 17.35
CA LYS A 89 -0.93 11.47 18.10
C LYS A 89 -1.07 12.79 17.35
N TYR A 90 -1.28 12.75 16.04
CA TYR A 90 -1.19 13.92 15.18
C TYR A 90 -2.34 14.00 14.18
N GLU A 91 -2.82 15.20 13.89
CA GLU A 91 -3.71 15.45 12.76
C GLU A 91 -2.93 15.31 11.45
N LEU A 92 -3.40 14.44 10.55
CA LEU A 92 -2.71 14.11 9.31
C LEU A 92 -3.17 15.06 8.19
N VAL A 93 -2.26 15.90 7.72
CA VAL A 93 -2.46 16.76 6.56
C VAL A 93 -1.73 16.13 5.37
N LYS A 94 -2.51 15.74 4.35
CA LYS A 94 -1.95 15.19 3.10
C LYS A 94 -1.28 16.32 2.33
N VAL A 95 0.02 16.20 2.11
CA VAL A 95 0.80 17.09 1.24
C VAL A 95 1.26 16.26 0.07
N GLU A 96 0.32 15.92 -0.80
CA GLU A 96 0.60 15.23 -2.05
C GLU A 96 -0.04 16.08 -3.15
N ASP A 97 0.78 16.77 -3.95
CA ASP A 97 0.33 17.40 -5.19
C ASP A 97 0.96 16.66 -6.37
N LEU A 98 0.46 15.45 -6.62
CA LEU A 98 0.83 14.70 -7.82
C LEU A 98 -0.08 15.13 -8.98
N PRO A 99 0.48 15.52 -10.14
CA PRO A 99 -0.31 15.96 -11.28
C PRO A 99 -1.16 14.82 -11.88
N THR A 100 -0.71 13.58 -11.72
CA THR A 100 -1.41 12.39 -12.22
C THR A 100 -2.31 11.81 -11.14
N LYS A 101 -3.61 11.72 -11.45
CA LYS A 101 -4.59 11.01 -10.63
C LYS A 101 -5.05 9.73 -11.32
N VAL A 102 -5.25 8.67 -10.53
CA VAL A 102 -5.82 7.40 -10.98
C VAL A 102 -7.31 7.37 -10.64
N SER A 103 -8.14 7.33 -11.69
CA SER A 103 -9.59 7.18 -11.54
C SER A 103 -9.90 5.83 -10.90
N THR A 104 -10.64 5.84 -9.80
CA THR A 104 -10.92 4.64 -9.01
C THR A 104 -12.40 4.51 -8.69
N SER A 105 -12.96 3.33 -8.91
CA SER A 105 -14.33 2.97 -8.50
C SER A 105 -14.28 1.91 -7.40
N ILE A 106 -15.17 2.00 -6.41
CA ILE A 106 -15.29 1.01 -5.33
C ILE A 106 -16.58 0.23 -5.55
N ASP A 107 -16.49 -1.08 -5.72
CA ASP A 107 -17.64 -1.98 -5.75
C ASP A 107 -17.84 -2.61 -4.36
N THR A 108 -19.00 -2.35 -3.77
CA THR A 108 -19.36 -2.77 -2.42
C THR A 108 -20.30 -3.97 -2.36
N SER A 109 -20.54 -4.65 -3.49
CA SER A 109 -21.46 -5.79 -3.60
C SER A 109 -21.03 -7.01 -2.79
N ILE A 110 -19.73 -7.18 -2.53
CA ILE A 110 -19.18 -8.33 -1.80
C ILE A 110 -18.20 -7.95 -0.69
N SER A 111 -17.87 -8.92 0.15
CA SER A 111 -16.85 -8.81 1.19
C SER A 111 -15.95 -10.03 1.14
N SER A 112 -14.63 -9.82 1.06
CA SER A 112 -13.67 -10.93 1.09
C SER A 112 -13.30 -11.37 2.52
N ARG A 113 -13.99 -10.88 3.56
CA ARG A 113 -13.76 -11.26 4.96
C ARG A 113 -14.03 -12.76 5.14
N TYR A 114 -13.08 -13.48 5.74
CA TYR A 114 -13.13 -14.95 5.84
C TYR A 114 -14.44 -15.49 6.42
N ARG A 115 -14.96 -14.87 7.50
CA ARG A 115 -16.21 -15.26 8.17
C ARG A 115 -17.48 -15.04 7.34
N GLU A 116 -17.36 -14.32 6.22
CA GLU A 116 -18.47 -13.91 5.36
C GLU A 116 -18.40 -14.55 3.97
N ARG A 117 -17.38 -15.39 3.71
CA ARG A 117 -17.25 -16.11 2.44
C ARG A 117 -18.24 -17.27 2.43
N SER A 118 -19.27 -17.16 1.58
CA SER A 118 -20.12 -18.29 1.26
C SER A 118 -19.41 -19.26 0.29
N PRO A 119 -19.89 -20.50 0.13
CA PRO A 119 -19.39 -21.42 -0.90
C PRO A 119 -19.41 -20.80 -2.32
N GLU A 120 -20.34 -19.90 -2.59
CA GLU A 120 -20.52 -19.19 -3.86
C GLU A 120 -19.64 -17.95 -3.99
N PHE A 121 -18.85 -17.60 -2.98
CA PHE A 121 -18.02 -16.38 -2.98
C PHE A 121 -17.14 -16.27 -4.23
N ILE A 122 -16.46 -17.35 -4.62
CA ILE A 122 -15.60 -17.37 -5.81
C ILE A 122 -16.42 -17.18 -7.09
N HIS A 123 -17.61 -17.77 -7.17
CA HIS A 123 -18.48 -17.61 -8.31
C HIS A 123 -18.93 -16.15 -8.46
N ASN A 124 -19.42 -15.55 -7.37
CA ASN A 124 -19.83 -14.14 -7.35
C ASN A 124 -18.67 -13.21 -7.66
N LEU A 125 -17.50 -13.44 -7.06
CA LEU A 125 -16.28 -12.67 -7.35
C LEU A 125 -15.90 -12.77 -8.83
N CYS A 126 -16.02 -13.95 -9.43
CA CYS A 126 -15.71 -14.16 -10.84
C CYS A 126 -16.66 -13.38 -11.75
N GLU A 127 -17.97 -13.41 -11.51
CA GLU A 127 -18.93 -12.64 -12.31
C GLU A 127 -18.71 -11.12 -12.20
N ILE A 128 -18.38 -10.63 -10.99
CA ILE A 128 -18.04 -9.20 -10.78
C ILE A 128 -16.74 -8.84 -11.50
N VAL A 129 -15.70 -9.67 -11.39
CA VAL A 129 -14.43 -9.42 -12.10
C VAL A 129 -14.66 -9.43 -13.62
N ILE A 130 -15.47 -10.34 -14.14
CA ILE A 130 -15.88 -10.39 -15.56
C ILE A 130 -16.57 -9.08 -15.98
N HIS A 131 -17.46 -8.55 -15.15
CA HIS A 131 -18.14 -7.29 -15.43
C HIS A 131 -17.16 -6.11 -15.65
N TYR A 132 -16.05 -6.10 -14.90
CA TYR A 132 -15.06 -5.01 -14.98
C TYR A 132 -13.91 -5.24 -15.97
N ILE A 133 -13.71 -6.45 -16.47
CA ILE A 133 -12.65 -6.73 -17.45
C ILE A 133 -12.89 -5.92 -18.73
N ASP A 134 -11.86 -5.18 -19.15
CA ASP A 134 -11.84 -4.54 -20.46
C ASP A 134 -11.16 -5.44 -21.50
N LYS A 135 -11.79 -5.65 -22.65
CA LYS A 135 -11.16 -6.44 -23.72
C LYS A 135 -10.20 -5.62 -24.58
N HIS A 136 -10.21 -4.30 -24.49
CA HIS A 136 -9.40 -3.40 -25.32
C HIS A 136 -8.06 -3.01 -24.67
N VAL A 137 -7.88 -3.30 -23.39
CA VAL A 137 -6.64 -3.03 -22.64
C VAL A 137 -6.18 -4.27 -21.90
N ALA A 138 -4.95 -4.27 -21.40
CA ALA A 138 -4.51 -5.31 -20.48
C ALA A 138 -5.08 -5.02 -19.08
N ASN A 139 -5.41 -6.09 -18.36
CA ASN A 139 -6.01 -6.03 -17.03
C ASN A 139 -5.09 -6.74 -16.02
N LEU A 140 -4.86 -6.13 -14.86
CA LEU A 140 -4.23 -6.77 -13.72
C LEU A 140 -5.27 -6.98 -12.63
N VAL A 141 -5.54 -8.25 -12.29
CA VAL A 141 -6.42 -8.63 -11.19
C VAL A 141 -5.58 -9.03 -9.99
N VAL A 142 -5.69 -8.27 -8.90
CA VAL A 142 -5.00 -8.51 -7.64
C VAL A 142 -5.96 -9.06 -6.62
N VAL A 143 -5.63 -10.22 -6.03
CA VAL A 143 -6.49 -10.89 -5.04
C VAL A 143 -5.78 -11.08 -3.70
N PRO A 144 -6.51 -11.28 -2.58
CA PRO A 144 -5.90 -11.43 -1.26
C PRO A 144 -4.97 -12.64 -1.08
N SER A 145 -5.12 -13.71 -1.85
CA SER A 145 -4.33 -14.94 -1.70
C SER A 145 -4.17 -15.73 -2.99
N LYS A 146 -3.11 -16.57 -3.04
CA LYS A 146 -2.82 -17.45 -4.17
C LYS A 146 -3.97 -18.41 -4.48
N ASN A 147 -4.61 -18.97 -3.45
CA ASN A 147 -5.76 -19.87 -3.65
C ASN A 147 -6.92 -19.16 -4.37
N ILE A 148 -7.20 -17.88 -4.05
CA ILE A 148 -8.23 -17.12 -4.78
C ILE A 148 -7.76 -16.86 -6.22
N ALA A 149 -6.48 -16.57 -6.43
CA ALA A 149 -5.92 -16.33 -7.76
C ALA A 149 -6.08 -17.56 -8.65
N GLU A 150 -5.76 -18.74 -8.12
CA GLU A 150 -5.90 -20.02 -8.82
C GLU A 150 -7.35 -20.33 -9.17
N GLU A 151 -8.27 -20.21 -8.21
CA GLU A 151 -9.69 -20.48 -8.44
C GLU A 151 -10.32 -19.48 -9.42
N LEU A 152 -9.99 -18.20 -9.30
CA LEU A 152 -10.44 -17.16 -10.23
C LEU A 152 -9.86 -17.38 -11.64
N SER A 153 -8.59 -17.81 -11.74
CA SER A 153 -7.97 -18.16 -13.02
C SER A 153 -8.70 -19.30 -13.70
N LYS A 154 -9.03 -20.37 -12.98
CA LYS A 154 -9.83 -21.48 -13.51
C LYS A 154 -11.19 -21.01 -14.00
N CYS A 155 -11.86 -20.13 -13.25
CA CYS A 155 -13.16 -19.58 -13.65
C CYS A 155 -13.06 -18.79 -14.96
N LEU A 156 -12.09 -17.88 -15.08
CA LEU A 156 -11.94 -17.02 -16.25
C LEU A 156 -11.46 -17.82 -17.49
N LEU A 157 -10.59 -18.81 -17.33
CA LEU A 157 -10.22 -19.74 -18.41
C LEU A 157 -11.43 -20.50 -18.96
N ARG A 158 -12.31 -21.02 -18.10
CA ARG A 158 -13.55 -21.70 -18.51
C ARG A 158 -14.50 -20.78 -19.28
N LYS A 159 -14.44 -19.47 -19.02
CA LYS A 159 -15.23 -18.44 -19.71
C LYS A 159 -14.53 -17.92 -20.99
N GLY A 160 -13.39 -18.50 -21.37
CA GLY A 160 -12.69 -18.18 -22.63
C GLY A 160 -11.75 -16.99 -22.56
N TYR A 161 -11.40 -16.50 -21.37
CA TYR A 161 -10.47 -15.38 -21.23
C TYR A 161 -9.00 -15.81 -21.38
N ARG A 162 -8.18 -14.93 -21.97
CA ARG A 162 -6.73 -15.12 -22.08
C ARG A 162 -6.04 -14.69 -20.79
N ILE A 163 -5.55 -15.66 -20.03
CA ILE A 163 -4.80 -15.42 -18.79
C ILE A 163 -3.31 -15.59 -19.05
N ALA A 164 -2.53 -14.60 -18.64
CA ALA A 164 -1.08 -14.59 -18.69
C ALA A 164 -0.48 -14.80 -17.28
N PRO A 165 0.71 -15.43 -17.20
CA PRO A 165 1.42 -15.54 -15.94
C PRO A 165 1.93 -14.16 -15.44
N PRO A 166 2.01 -13.92 -14.12
CA PRO A 166 2.44 -12.63 -13.56
C PRO A 166 3.78 -12.08 -14.07
N GLN A 167 4.71 -12.97 -14.39
CA GLN A 167 6.08 -12.63 -14.80
C GLN A 167 6.16 -11.90 -16.14
N ILE A 168 5.09 -11.87 -16.94
CA ILE A 168 5.08 -11.21 -18.25
C ILE A 168 4.31 -9.88 -18.25
N ILE A 169 3.98 -9.32 -17.08
CA ILE A 169 3.22 -8.08 -16.92
C ILE A 169 3.83 -6.88 -17.65
N ASP A 170 5.14 -6.89 -17.88
CA ASP A 170 5.90 -5.87 -18.62
C ASP A 170 5.68 -5.91 -20.14
N ARG A 171 5.21 -7.05 -20.67
CA ARG A 171 5.06 -7.31 -22.11
C ARG A 171 3.68 -7.83 -22.51
N VAL A 172 2.68 -7.68 -21.65
CA VAL A 172 1.29 -8.00 -21.99
C VAL A 172 0.74 -7.07 -23.07
N ASP A 173 -0.19 -7.61 -23.86
CA ASP A 173 -0.96 -6.95 -24.90
C ASP A 173 -2.43 -6.72 -24.46
N SER A 174 -3.18 -5.95 -25.26
CA SER A 174 -4.61 -5.71 -25.02
C SER A 174 -5.42 -7.00 -24.95
N GLY A 175 -6.41 -7.04 -24.05
CA GLY A 175 -7.26 -8.21 -23.83
C GLY A 175 -6.62 -9.31 -22.97
N THR A 176 -5.33 -9.20 -22.65
CA THR A 176 -4.67 -10.12 -21.71
C THR A 176 -5.04 -9.77 -20.27
N ILE A 177 -5.31 -10.79 -19.47
CA ILE A 177 -5.54 -10.70 -18.03
C ILE A 177 -4.35 -11.32 -17.31
N VAL A 178 -3.75 -10.57 -16.38
CA VAL A 178 -2.79 -11.09 -15.42
C VAL A 178 -3.50 -11.18 -14.07
N ILE A 179 -3.37 -12.31 -13.39
CA ILE A 179 -3.94 -12.51 -12.06
C ILE A 179 -2.81 -12.83 -11.11
N ASP A 180 -2.72 -12.08 -10.01
CA ASP A 180 -1.71 -12.31 -8.98
C ASP A 180 -2.27 -12.07 -7.58
N ALA A 181 -1.63 -12.66 -6.58
CA ALA A 181 -1.91 -12.35 -5.19
C ALA A 181 -1.26 -11.01 -4.80
N ALA A 182 -1.84 -10.31 -3.84
CA ALA A 182 -1.24 -9.12 -3.27
C ALA A 182 0.12 -9.41 -2.62
N GLY A 183 1.15 -8.65 -2.99
CA GLY A 183 2.56 -8.94 -2.67
C GLY A 183 3.22 -9.94 -3.62
N GLY A 184 2.57 -10.25 -4.75
CA GLY A 184 3.13 -11.03 -5.85
C GLY A 184 3.91 -10.18 -6.85
N ILE A 185 4.56 -10.86 -7.80
CA ILE A 185 5.50 -10.30 -8.79
C ILE A 185 4.82 -9.29 -9.73
N ALA A 186 3.53 -9.45 -10.06
CA ALA A 186 2.84 -8.45 -10.89
C ALA A 186 2.44 -7.21 -10.08
N THR A 187 2.40 -7.32 -8.75
CA THR A 187 2.04 -6.21 -7.85
C THR A 187 3.25 -5.44 -7.33
N GLU A 188 4.46 -6.01 -7.45
CA GLU A 188 5.73 -5.48 -6.93
C GLU A 188 6.89 -5.70 -7.93
N GLY A 189 7.91 -4.84 -7.92
CA GLY A 189 9.19 -5.12 -8.62
C GLY A 189 9.24 -4.96 -10.15
N ILE A 190 8.14 -5.15 -10.91
CA ILE A 190 8.16 -5.04 -12.38
C ILE A 190 7.41 -3.80 -12.88
N THR A 191 8.00 -3.11 -13.85
CA THR A 191 7.32 -2.03 -14.58
C THR A 191 6.31 -2.65 -15.54
N PRO A 192 5.00 -2.36 -15.42
CA PRO A 192 4.00 -2.95 -16.29
C PRO A 192 4.07 -2.39 -17.72
N SER A 193 3.59 -3.19 -18.66
CA SER A 193 3.37 -2.80 -20.06
C SER A 193 2.51 -1.53 -20.14
N LYS A 194 2.76 -0.68 -21.15
CA LYS A 194 1.91 0.48 -21.47
C LYS A 194 0.47 0.08 -21.82
N ALA A 195 0.24 -1.18 -22.17
CA ALA A 195 -1.09 -1.74 -22.44
C ALA A 195 -1.92 -1.96 -21.17
N LEU A 196 -1.28 -2.03 -19.98
CA LEU A 196 -1.99 -2.11 -18.71
C LEU A 196 -2.70 -0.79 -18.43
N LYS A 197 -4.03 -0.80 -18.54
CA LYS A 197 -4.89 0.36 -18.23
C LYS A 197 -5.98 0.06 -17.22
N ARG A 198 -6.12 -1.18 -16.77
CA ARG A 198 -7.08 -1.56 -15.75
C ARG A 198 -6.45 -2.40 -14.64
N VAL A 199 -6.63 -1.96 -13.39
CA VAL A 199 -6.27 -2.73 -12.19
C VAL A 199 -7.54 -3.05 -11.42
N ILE A 200 -7.77 -4.31 -11.12
CA ILE A 200 -8.94 -4.78 -10.36
C ILE A 200 -8.42 -5.41 -9.07
N VAL A 201 -8.63 -4.76 -7.92
CA VAL A 201 -8.31 -5.33 -6.61
C VAL A 201 -9.53 -6.08 -6.10
N ALA A 202 -9.56 -7.38 -6.39
CA ALA A 202 -10.65 -8.31 -6.18
C ALA A 202 -10.64 -8.86 -4.73
N GLY A 203 -11.21 -8.07 -3.81
CA GLY A 203 -11.19 -8.30 -2.37
C GLY A 203 -10.12 -7.47 -1.67
N MET A 204 -10.38 -7.05 -0.43
CA MET A 204 -9.37 -6.29 0.34
C MET A 204 -8.22 -7.20 0.80
N PRO A 205 -6.94 -6.90 0.45
CA PRO A 205 -5.81 -7.82 0.54
C PRO A 205 -5.18 -7.90 1.94
N TYR A 206 -6.02 -8.19 2.94
CA TYR A 206 -5.58 -8.42 4.30
C TYR A 206 -4.50 -9.52 4.37
N PRO A 207 -3.42 -9.32 5.15
CA PRO A 207 -2.42 -10.36 5.34
C PRO A 207 -3.03 -11.53 6.14
N SER A 208 -2.53 -12.74 5.86
CA SER A 208 -2.86 -13.91 6.67
C SER A 208 -2.46 -13.67 8.13
N PRO A 209 -3.27 -14.10 9.10
CA PRO A 209 -2.95 -13.90 10.51
C PRO A 209 -1.68 -14.67 10.88
N SER A 210 -0.75 -13.99 11.54
CA SER A 210 0.47 -14.59 12.09
C SER A 210 0.62 -14.23 13.57
N PRO A 211 1.35 -15.02 14.39
CA PRO A 211 1.61 -14.67 15.78
C PRO A 211 2.18 -13.26 15.94
N GLN A 212 3.08 -12.85 15.04
CA GLN A 212 3.70 -11.53 15.04
C GLN A 212 2.67 -10.43 14.74
N LEU A 213 1.86 -10.59 13.68
CA LEU A 213 0.83 -9.61 13.31
C LEU A 213 -0.27 -9.52 14.37
N ASN A 214 -0.64 -10.65 14.99
CA ASN A 214 -1.59 -10.67 16.10
C ASN A 214 -1.06 -9.94 17.33
N LEU A 215 0.22 -10.12 17.66
CA LEU A 215 0.86 -9.38 18.75
C LEU A 215 0.88 -7.87 18.45
N LEU A 216 1.27 -7.48 17.24
CA LEU A 216 1.26 -6.07 16.82
C LEU A 216 -0.16 -5.50 16.86
N ALA A 217 -1.17 -6.24 16.38
CA ALA A 217 -2.56 -5.81 16.42
C ALA A 217 -3.10 -5.68 17.84
N LYS A 218 -2.64 -6.50 18.80
CA LYS A 218 -2.97 -6.33 20.22
C LYS A 218 -2.37 -5.07 20.83
N ILE A 219 -1.15 -4.69 20.40
CA ILE A 219 -0.44 -3.51 20.93
C ILE A 219 -0.98 -2.22 20.30
N TYR A 220 -1.16 -2.22 18.98
CA TYR A 220 -1.43 -1.01 18.20
C TYR A 220 -2.86 -0.92 17.70
N GLY A 221 -3.66 -1.99 17.79
CA GLY A 221 -5.02 -2.06 17.26
C GLY A 221 -5.09 -2.77 15.90
N PHE A 222 -6.21 -3.46 15.63
CA PHE A 222 -6.41 -4.23 14.39
C PHE A 222 -6.29 -3.36 13.14
N ASP A 223 -6.99 -2.22 13.12
CA ASP A 223 -6.98 -1.31 11.97
C ASP A 223 -5.59 -0.71 11.70
N ASN A 224 -4.78 -0.62 12.74
CA ASN A 224 -3.45 -0.04 12.65
C ASN A 224 -2.40 -0.99 12.08
N VAL A 225 -2.73 -2.28 11.98
CA VAL A 225 -1.79 -3.31 11.51
C VAL A 225 -2.36 -4.02 10.29
N TYR A 226 -3.50 -4.68 10.44
CA TYR A 226 -4.10 -5.49 9.39
C TYR A 226 -4.69 -4.63 8.28
N THR A 227 -5.48 -3.61 8.64
CA THR A 227 -6.07 -2.70 7.65
C THR A 227 -4.98 -1.84 6.99
N TYR A 228 -3.97 -1.40 7.74
CA TYR A 228 -2.81 -0.70 7.18
C TYR A 228 -2.11 -1.50 6.08
N ILE A 229 -1.73 -2.76 6.35
CA ILE A 229 -1.06 -3.61 5.36
C ILE A 229 -1.96 -3.86 4.15
N ALA A 230 -3.26 -4.03 4.37
CA ALA A 230 -4.22 -4.21 3.29
C ALA A 230 -4.29 -2.97 2.37
N LEU A 231 -4.40 -1.77 2.96
CA LEU A 231 -4.43 -0.52 2.19
C LEU A 231 -3.11 -0.28 1.46
N LEU A 232 -1.97 -0.56 2.09
CA LEU A 232 -0.66 -0.45 1.44
C LEU A 232 -0.58 -1.34 0.19
N ARG A 233 -1.03 -2.60 0.28
CA ARG A 233 -1.08 -3.53 -0.86
C ARG A 233 -2.02 -3.07 -1.96
N THR A 234 -3.17 -2.50 -1.59
CA THR A 234 -4.09 -1.89 -2.55
C THR A 234 -3.42 -0.72 -3.26
N VAL A 235 -2.75 0.17 -2.51
CA VAL A 235 -2.02 1.32 -3.06
C VAL A 235 -0.91 0.87 -4.01
N GLN A 236 -0.15 -0.17 -3.66
CA GLN A 236 0.89 -0.74 -4.53
C GLN A 236 0.31 -1.30 -5.85
N ALA A 237 -0.85 -1.96 -5.78
CA ALA A 237 -1.55 -2.45 -6.97
C ALA A 237 -2.05 -1.31 -7.85
N VAL A 238 -2.77 -0.33 -7.29
CA VAL A 238 -3.30 0.83 -8.02
C VAL A 238 -2.16 1.69 -8.57
N GLY A 239 -1.05 1.81 -7.84
CA GLY A 239 0.14 2.54 -8.24
C GLY A 239 0.77 2.04 -9.55
N ARG A 240 0.45 0.82 -9.99
CA ARG A 240 0.85 0.30 -11.32
C ARG A 240 0.31 1.15 -12.47
N LEU A 241 -0.81 1.88 -12.25
CA LEU A 241 -1.42 2.77 -13.24
C LEU A 241 -0.80 4.17 -13.27
N MET A 242 -0.03 4.58 -12.26
CA MET A 242 0.50 5.96 -12.16
C MET A 242 1.37 6.38 -13.35
N ARG A 243 2.04 5.42 -13.99
CA ARG A 243 2.96 5.72 -15.11
C ARG A 243 2.25 5.99 -16.42
N TRP A 244 1.15 5.30 -16.68
CA TRP A 244 0.52 5.29 -18.00
C TRP A 244 -0.95 5.73 -17.97
N GLY A 245 -1.49 6.02 -16.78
CA GLY A 245 -2.90 6.27 -16.57
C GLY A 245 -3.75 5.01 -16.73
N GLY A 246 -5.03 5.13 -16.34
CA GLY A 246 -6.00 4.05 -16.42
C GLY A 246 -7.01 4.15 -15.29
N GLU A 247 -7.72 3.03 -15.07
CA GLU A 247 -8.79 2.93 -14.10
C GLU A 247 -8.54 1.78 -13.12
N ALA A 248 -8.76 2.05 -11.84
CA ALA A 248 -8.75 1.05 -10.79
C ALA A 248 -10.16 0.70 -10.32
N ILE A 249 -10.42 -0.58 -10.09
CA ILE A 249 -11.67 -1.08 -9.50
C ILE A 249 -11.34 -1.79 -8.20
N LEU A 250 -11.91 -1.35 -7.09
CA LEU A 250 -11.72 -1.92 -5.77
C LEU A 250 -12.97 -2.70 -5.36
N ILE A 251 -12.93 -4.03 -5.44
CA ILE A 251 -14.09 -4.88 -5.16
C ILE A 251 -14.03 -5.36 -3.71
N ASP A 252 -14.56 -4.58 -2.78
CA ASP A 252 -14.82 -4.99 -1.40
C ASP A 252 -15.59 -3.89 -0.66
N ARG A 253 -16.70 -4.24 -0.01
CA ARG A 253 -17.48 -3.30 0.79
C ARG A 253 -16.70 -2.60 1.90
N ARG A 254 -15.57 -3.16 2.34
CA ARG A 254 -14.74 -2.58 3.39
C ARG A 254 -13.96 -1.35 2.93
N TYR A 255 -13.69 -1.18 1.64
CA TYR A 255 -12.94 -0.02 1.15
C TYR A 255 -13.65 1.31 1.43
N LYS A 256 -14.99 1.32 1.45
CA LYS A 256 -15.78 2.54 1.71
C LYS A 256 -15.47 3.18 3.08
N TYR A 257 -15.04 2.39 4.07
CA TYR A 257 -14.69 2.89 5.40
C TYR A 257 -13.30 3.52 5.45
N TYR A 258 -12.49 3.35 4.41
CA TYR A 258 -11.08 3.74 4.39
C TYR A 258 -10.73 4.70 3.26
N ILE A 259 -11.73 5.27 2.57
CA ILE A 259 -11.53 6.25 1.49
C ILE A 259 -10.63 7.40 1.96
N ASN A 260 -10.90 7.94 3.15
CA ASN A 260 -10.13 9.05 3.71
C ASN A 260 -8.67 8.68 4.00
N ARG A 261 -8.33 7.39 4.05
CA ARG A 261 -6.98 6.89 4.26
C ARG A 261 -6.24 6.61 2.95
N MET A 262 -6.90 6.62 1.79
CA MET A 262 -6.21 6.44 0.51
C MET A 262 -5.36 7.68 0.18
N PRO A 263 -4.22 7.52 -0.52
CA PRO A 263 -3.46 8.64 -1.08
C PRO A 263 -4.32 9.54 -1.97
N SER A 264 -3.98 10.82 -2.03
CA SER A 264 -4.77 11.85 -2.74
C SER A 264 -4.81 11.66 -4.27
N TRP A 265 -3.80 10.99 -4.82
CA TRP A 265 -3.70 10.64 -6.23
C TRP A 265 -4.61 9.47 -6.63
N ILE A 266 -5.18 8.73 -5.67
CA ILE A 266 -6.25 7.77 -5.91
C ILE A 266 -7.58 8.52 -5.83
N GLU A 267 -8.12 8.88 -7.00
CA GLU A 267 -9.34 9.67 -7.09
C GLU A 267 -10.56 8.75 -7.14
N ILE A 268 -11.28 8.66 -6.02
CA ILE A 268 -12.52 7.89 -5.95
C ILE A 268 -13.62 8.62 -6.74
N LYS A 269 -14.02 8.09 -7.89
CA LYS A 269 -15.08 8.63 -8.74
C LYS A 269 -16.46 8.10 -8.37
N ASN A 270 -16.55 6.80 -8.07
CA ASN A 270 -17.82 6.12 -7.83
C ASN A 270 -17.71 5.12 -6.67
N ILE A 271 -18.83 4.96 -5.96
CA ILE A 271 -19.05 3.87 -5.01
C ILE A 271 -20.32 3.16 -5.48
N ILE A 272 -20.17 1.90 -5.90
CA ILE A 272 -21.18 1.04 -6.50
C ILE A 272 -21.68 0.04 -5.45
#